data_AF-A0AAV9Y1G8-F1
#
_entry.id   AF-A0AAV9Y1G8-F1
#
_cell.length_a   1.000
_cell.length_b   1.000
_cell.length_c   1.000
_cell.angle_alpha   90.00
_cell.angle_beta   90.00
_cell.angle_gamma   90.00
#
_symmetry.space_group_name_H-M   'P 1'
#
loop_
_entity.id
_entity.type
_entity.pdbx_description
1 polymer ?
#
loop_
_entity_poly.entity_id
_entity_poly.type
_entity_poly.pdbx_seq_one_letter_code
_entity_poly.pdbx_strand_id
1 'polypeptide(L)'
;MAGQSAKRIAKEAVKYKSIYFYVLMASLTIQFFFKKLYNPRILFGSTGFGFSVISGIYAFTYSSIKSRLNVGVGYSIYQDVYILNTLVSILSIFSVYSWYIFLLIPAYAIYKIGKLIVNWVFTPEPVSLFSFSKYFVL
;
A
#
# COMPACT_ATOMS: atom_id res chain seq x y z
N MET A 1 -11.82 -33.35 1.54
CA MET A 1 -10.53 -32.69 1.86
C MET A 1 -10.42 -31.22 1.38
N ALA A 2 -11.33 -30.71 0.54
CA ALA A 2 -11.35 -29.30 0.09
C ALA A 2 -11.58 -28.24 1.21
N GLY A 3 -12.16 -28.62 2.36
CA GLY A 3 -12.42 -27.69 3.47
C GLY A 3 -11.21 -27.38 4.36
N GLN A 4 -10.12 -28.15 4.28
CA GLN A 4 -8.94 -27.94 5.14
C GLN A 4 -8.04 -26.80 4.65
N SER A 5 -7.90 -26.65 3.33
CA SER A 5 -7.17 -25.52 2.70
C SER A 5 -7.89 -24.20 2.96
N ALA A 6 -9.21 -24.14 2.77
CA ALA A 6 -10.02 -22.96 3.09
C ALA A 6 -9.92 -22.55 4.56
N LYS A 7 -9.92 -23.52 5.49
CA LYS A 7 -9.70 -23.26 6.93
C LYS A 7 -8.28 -22.74 7.24
N ARG A 8 -7.24 -23.21 6.53
CA ARG A 8 -5.87 -22.68 6.68
C ARG A 8 -5.76 -21.25 6.17
N ILE A 9 -6.29 -20.97 4.97
CA ILE A 9 -6.30 -19.64 4.35
C ILE A 9 -7.06 -18.64 5.25
N ALA A 10 -8.20 -19.04 5.81
CA ALA A 10 -8.96 -18.19 6.74
C ALA A 10 -8.17 -17.87 8.03
N LYS A 11 -7.46 -18.85 8.61
CA LYS A 11 -6.64 -18.64 9.81
C LYS A 11 -5.45 -17.72 9.54
N GLU A 12 -4.76 -17.92 8.41
CA GLU A 12 -3.67 -17.04 7.98
C GLU A 12 -4.18 -15.63 7.71
N ALA A 13 -5.33 -15.51 7.04
CA ALA A 13 -5.95 -14.21 6.76
C ALA A 13 -6.24 -13.43 8.06
N VAL A 14 -6.72 -14.09 9.10
CA VAL A 14 -6.93 -13.45 10.42
C VAL A 14 -5.60 -12.99 11.02
N LYS A 15 -4.57 -13.83 11.01
CA LYS A 15 -3.24 -13.49 11.55
C LYS A 15 -2.64 -12.26 10.84
N TYR A 16 -2.63 -12.25 9.52
CA TYR A 16 -2.05 -11.15 8.74
C TYR A 16 -2.85 -9.85 8.92
N LYS A 17 -4.20 -9.91 8.92
CA LYS A 17 -5.03 -8.72 9.21
C LYS A 17 -4.66 -8.09 10.54
N SER A 18 -4.51 -8.90 11.59
CA SER A 18 -4.13 -8.40 12.91
C SER A 18 -2.75 -7.75 12.90
N ILE A 19 -1.76 -8.36 12.22
CA ILE A 19 -0.42 -7.78 12.10
C ILE A 19 -0.46 -6.40 11.42
N TYR A 20 -1.12 -6.29 10.26
CA TYR A 20 -1.25 -5.00 9.58
C TYR A 20 -1.99 -3.98 10.46
N PHE A 21 -3.06 -4.39 11.14
CA PHE A 21 -3.78 -3.50 12.05
C PHE A 21 -2.91 -2.99 13.22
N TYR A 22 -2.10 -3.86 13.83
CA TYR A 22 -1.18 -3.45 14.90
C TYR A 22 -0.11 -2.48 14.40
N VAL A 23 0.46 -2.72 13.21
CA VAL A 23 1.43 -1.80 12.61
C VAL A 23 0.78 -0.44 12.34
N LEU A 24 -0.43 -0.42 11.78
CA LEU A 24 -1.19 0.81 11.52
C LEU A 24 -1.36 1.61 12.82
N MET A 25 -1.87 0.95 13.87
CA MET A 25 -2.13 1.60 15.15
C MET A 25 -0.85 2.09 15.83
N ALA A 26 0.22 1.30 15.79
CA ALA A 26 1.52 1.69 16.31
C ALA A 26 2.08 2.92 15.57
N SER A 27 2.05 2.92 14.23
CA SER A 27 2.57 4.03 13.43
C SER A 27 1.79 5.33 13.66
N LEU A 28 0.46 5.26 13.73
CA LEU A 28 -0.39 6.44 13.99
C LEU A 28 -0.23 6.97 15.41
N THR A 29 -0.18 6.09 16.42
CA THR A 29 0.02 6.51 17.81
C THR A 29 1.37 7.16 18.00
N ILE A 30 2.45 6.55 17.49
CA ILE A 30 3.80 7.14 17.55
C ILE A 30 3.80 8.53 16.89
N GLN A 31 3.24 8.68 15.69
CA GLN A 31 3.14 9.99 15.04
C GLN A 31 2.38 11.01 15.89
N PHE A 32 1.23 10.62 16.42
CA PHE A 32 0.39 11.50 17.21
C PHE A 32 1.09 11.96 18.48
N PHE A 33 1.72 11.06 19.24
CA PHE A 33 2.45 11.40 20.46
C PHE A 33 3.64 12.32 20.17
N PHE A 34 4.51 11.97 19.23
CA PHE A 34 5.71 12.75 18.95
C PHE A 34 5.37 14.15 18.39
N LYS A 35 4.41 14.26 17.47
CA LYS A 35 4.06 15.58 16.90
C LYS A 35 3.25 16.45 17.85
N LYS A 36 2.41 15.86 18.71
CA LYS A 36 1.66 16.59 19.74
C LYS A 36 2.58 17.12 20.86
N LEU A 37 3.59 16.35 21.25
CA LEU A 37 4.59 16.77 22.26
C LEU A 37 5.43 17.96 21.79
N TYR A 38 5.79 18.01 20.50
CA TYR A 38 6.63 19.09 19.96
C TYR A 38 5.88 20.39 19.70
N ASN A 39 4.60 20.36 19.34
CA ASN A 39 3.86 21.61 19.12
C ASN A 39 2.32 21.45 19.21
N PRO A 40 1.71 21.66 20.40
CA PRO A 40 0.28 21.42 20.61
C PRO A 40 -0.64 22.36 19.82
N ARG A 41 -0.14 23.49 19.31
CA ARG A 41 -0.93 24.45 18.52
C ARG A 41 -1.07 24.10 17.03
N ILE A 42 -0.40 23.05 16.53
CA ILE A 42 -0.32 22.74 15.08
C ILE A 42 -1.27 21.58 14.66
N LEU A 43 -2.19 21.16 15.53
CA LEU A 43 -3.15 20.10 15.22
C LEU A 43 -4.07 20.41 14.01
N PHE A 44 -4.31 21.69 13.72
CA PHE A 44 -5.15 22.15 12.59
C PHE A 44 -4.35 22.75 11.43
N GLY A 45 -3.01 22.69 11.45
CA GLY A 45 -2.15 23.22 10.40
C GLY A 45 -1.67 22.17 9.38
N SER A 46 -0.57 22.46 8.68
CA SER A 46 0.08 21.56 7.72
C SER A 46 0.39 20.16 8.30
N THR A 47 0.66 20.09 9.61
CA THR A 47 0.90 18.83 10.32
C THR A 47 -0.34 17.94 10.44
N GLY A 48 -1.52 18.53 10.65
CA GLY A 48 -2.80 17.82 10.70
C GLY A 48 -3.20 17.28 9.33
N PHE A 49 -2.98 18.07 8.27
CA PHE A 49 -3.16 17.60 6.89
C PHE A 49 -2.26 16.39 6.60
N GLY A 50 -0.97 16.46 6.95
CA GLY A 50 -0.06 15.33 6.77
C GLY A 50 -0.51 14.06 7.51
N PHE A 51 -1.02 14.20 8.74
CA PHE A 51 -1.58 13.08 9.49
C PHE A 51 -2.83 12.48 8.82
N SER A 52 -3.72 13.33 8.29
CA SER A 52 -4.93 12.88 7.58
C SER A 52 -4.61 12.11 6.31
N VAL A 53 -3.60 12.56 5.54
CA VAL A 53 -3.17 11.88 4.31
C VAL A 53 -2.58 10.51 4.63
N ILE A 54 -1.67 10.42 5.60
CA ILE A 54 -1.05 9.15 6.02
C ILE A 54 -2.11 8.18 6.56
N SER A 55 -3.05 8.68 7.37
CA SER A 55 -4.18 7.90 7.89
C SER A 55 -5.11 7.42 6.77
N GLY A 56 -5.37 8.27 5.77
CA GLY A 56 -6.17 7.93 4.60
C GLY A 56 -5.54 6.83 3.75
N ILE A 57 -4.23 6.93 3.49
CA ILE A 57 -3.46 5.89 2.77
C ILE A 57 -3.50 4.58 3.55
N TYR A 58 -3.33 4.61 4.88
CA TYR A 58 -3.46 3.43 5.73
C TYR A 58 -4.85 2.80 5.65
N ALA A 59 -5.91 3.61 5.76
CA ALA A 59 -7.28 3.11 5.66
C ALA A 59 -7.56 2.45 4.30
N PHE A 60 -7.11 3.08 3.21
CA PHE A 60 -7.27 2.54 1.86
C PHE A 60 -6.49 1.24 1.64
N THR A 61 -5.20 1.22 1.99
CA THR A 61 -4.34 0.05 1.82
C THR A 61 -4.78 -1.11 2.71
N TYR A 62 -5.12 -0.85 3.98
CA TYR A 62 -5.64 -1.87 4.89
C TYR A 62 -6.97 -2.46 4.41
N SER A 63 -7.91 -1.62 3.96
CA SER A 63 -9.20 -2.08 3.42
C SER A 63 -8.99 -2.95 2.17
N SER A 64 -8.09 -2.53 1.27
CA SER A 64 -7.75 -3.26 0.05
C SER A 64 -7.07 -4.59 0.34
N ILE A 65 -6.11 -4.62 1.27
CA ILE A 65 -5.46 -5.87 1.72
C ILE A 65 -6.51 -6.79 2.34
N LYS A 66 -7.34 -6.29 3.28
CA LYS A 66 -8.39 -7.09 3.94
C LYS A 66 -9.36 -7.72 2.93
N SER A 67 -9.78 -6.96 1.93
CA SER A 67 -10.66 -7.43 0.86
C SER A 67 -9.99 -8.54 0.04
N ARG A 68 -8.76 -8.32 -0.44
CA ARG A 68 -8.04 -9.31 -1.25
C ARG A 68 -7.66 -10.57 -0.48
N LEU A 69 -7.34 -10.44 0.81
CA LEU A 69 -7.04 -11.56 1.70
C LEU A 69 -8.26 -12.47 1.92
N ASN A 70 -9.48 -11.90 1.91
CA ASN A 70 -10.72 -12.68 2.02
C ASN A 70 -11.00 -13.50 0.76
N VAL A 71 -10.65 -12.96 -0.40
CA VAL A 71 -10.86 -13.60 -1.71
C VAL A 71 -9.67 -14.49 -2.10
N GLY A 72 -8.57 -14.46 -1.34
CA GLY A 72 -7.36 -15.24 -1.63
C GLY A 72 -6.57 -14.71 -2.85
N VAL A 73 -6.76 -13.45 -3.22
CA VAL A 73 -6.11 -12.82 -4.38
C VAL A 73 -4.83 -12.10 -3.94
N GLY A 74 -3.80 -12.09 -4.79
CA GLY A 74 -2.55 -11.38 -4.54
C GLY A 74 -2.75 -9.88 -4.23
N TYR A 75 -2.06 -9.39 -3.20
CA TYR A 75 -2.18 -8.03 -2.66
C TYR A 75 -0.84 -7.29 -2.56
N SER A 76 0.20 -7.77 -3.25
CA SER A 76 1.58 -7.26 -3.20
C SER A 76 1.67 -5.73 -3.40
N ILE A 77 0.95 -5.19 -4.39
CA ILE A 77 0.95 -3.74 -4.67
C ILE A 77 0.47 -2.94 -3.45
N TYR A 78 -0.59 -3.38 -2.77
CA TYR A 78 -1.11 -2.67 -1.60
C TYR A 78 -0.19 -2.84 -0.39
N GLN A 79 0.48 -3.98 -0.29
CA GLN A 79 1.51 -4.22 0.73
C GLN A 79 2.72 -3.30 0.52
N ASP A 80 3.19 -3.11 -0.70
CA ASP A 80 4.30 -2.22 -1.01
C ASP A 80 3.97 -0.77 -0.63
N VAL A 81 2.78 -0.30 -1.02
CA VAL A 81 2.30 1.04 -0.65
C VAL A 81 2.13 1.17 0.87
N TYR A 82 1.66 0.13 1.55
CA TYR A 82 1.53 0.10 3.01
C TYR A 82 2.88 0.22 3.72
N ILE A 83 3.90 -0.49 3.24
CA ILE A 83 5.26 -0.43 3.78
C ILE A 83 5.87 0.95 3.52
N LEU A 84 5.73 1.49 2.31
CA LEU A 84 6.18 2.84 1.98
C LEU A 84 5.52 3.89 2.88
N ASN A 85 4.20 3.81 3.07
CA ASN A 85 3.47 4.70 3.97
C ASN A 85 3.98 4.60 5.41
N THR A 86 4.37 3.39 5.85
CA THR A 86 4.97 3.17 7.18
C THR A 86 6.34 3.81 7.32
N LEU A 87 7.19 3.70 6.29
CA LEU A 87 8.47 4.38 6.27
C LEU A 87 8.30 5.90 6.29
N VAL A 88 7.38 6.44 5.48
CA VAL A 88 7.09 7.88 5.48
C VAL A 88 6.54 8.33 6.83
N SER A 89 5.65 7.54 7.45
CA SER A 89 5.10 7.84 8.76
C SER A 89 6.19 8.03 9.81
N ILE A 90 7.16 7.11 9.87
CA ILE A 90 8.28 7.16 10.81
C ILE A 90 9.24 8.31 10.46
N LEU A 91 9.64 8.43 9.19
CA LEU A 91 10.60 9.46 8.75
C LEU A 91 10.04 10.88 8.90
N SER A 92 8.73 11.04 8.75
CA SER A 92 8.04 12.34 8.90
C SER A 92 8.04 12.90 10.33
N ILE A 93 8.47 12.09 11.31
CA ILE A 93 8.72 12.54 12.67
C ILE A 93 10.02 13.35 12.72
N PHE A 94 11.04 12.91 11.97
CA PHE A 94 12.37 13.51 11.98
C PHE A 94 12.56 14.58 10.90
N SER A 95 11.89 14.44 9.75
CA SER A 95 12.14 15.29 8.59
C SER A 95 10.88 15.57 7.77
N VAL A 96 10.70 16.82 7.35
CA VAL A 96 9.62 17.23 6.44
C VAL A 96 9.86 16.71 5.02
N TYR A 97 11.10 16.35 4.67
CA TYR A 97 11.44 15.83 3.35
C TYR A 97 11.00 14.37 3.13
N SER A 98 10.52 13.67 4.17
CA SER A 98 10.03 12.29 4.03
C SER A 98 8.90 12.15 3.01
N TRP A 99 8.14 13.21 2.79
CA TRP A 99 7.04 13.25 1.81
C TRP A 99 7.49 13.03 0.38
N TYR A 100 8.74 13.38 0.04
CA TYR A 100 9.29 13.14 -1.29
C TYR A 100 9.41 11.66 -1.64
N ILE A 101 9.41 10.76 -0.66
CA ILE A 101 9.36 9.30 -0.90
C ILE A 101 8.09 8.93 -1.64
N PHE A 102 6.97 9.63 -1.42
CA PHE A 102 5.74 9.36 -2.19
C PHE A 102 5.88 9.68 -3.68
N LEU A 103 6.82 10.53 -4.10
CA LEU A 103 7.09 10.78 -5.52
C LEU A 103 7.72 9.58 -6.23
N LEU A 104 8.31 8.63 -5.49
CA LEU A 104 8.82 7.39 -6.09
C LEU A 104 7.69 6.55 -6.70
N ILE A 105 6.48 6.62 -6.13
CA ILE A 105 5.31 5.87 -6.62
C ILE A 105 4.92 6.33 -8.04
N PRO A 106 4.60 7.62 -8.29
CA PRO A 106 4.29 8.09 -9.64
C PRO A 106 5.51 8.01 -10.56
N ALA A 107 6.74 8.24 -10.08
CA ALA A 107 7.94 8.10 -10.91
C ALA A 107 8.10 6.66 -11.44
N TYR A 108 7.88 5.65 -10.59
CA TYR A 108 7.91 4.25 -11.00
C TYR A 108 6.76 3.89 -11.94
N ALA A 109 5.57 4.43 -11.71
CA ALA A 109 4.43 4.25 -12.60
C ALA A 109 4.71 4.84 -14.00
N ILE A 110 5.26 6.06 -14.07
CA ILE A 110 5.68 6.71 -15.31
C ILE A 110 6.74 5.88 -16.02
N TYR A 111 7.74 5.36 -15.30
CA TYR A 111 8.74 4.48 -15.89
C TYR A 111 8.12 3.22 -16.52
N LYS A 112 7.18 2.56 -15.85
CA LYS A 112 6.47 1.41 -16.41
C LYS A 112 5.63 1.76 -17.64
N ILE A 113 4.90 2.87 -17.59
CA ILE A 113 4.08 3.33 -18.72
C ILE A 113 4.98 3.71 -19.90
N GLY A 114 6.07 4.43 -19.65
CA GLY A 114 7.08 4.78 -20.65
C GLY A 114 7.69 3.55 -21.31
N LYS A 115 8.04 2.53 -20.51
CA LYS A 115 8.51 1.25 -21.05
C LYS A 115 7.46 0.53 -21.91
N LEU A 116 6.18 0.58 -21.51
CA LEU A 116 5.09 0.01 -22.31
C LEU A 116 4.93 0.75 -23.64
N ILE A 117 4.97 2.08 -23.63
CA ILE A 117 4.89 2.90 -24.85
C ILE A 117 6.10 2.64 -25.75
N VAL A 118 7.33 2.63 -25.20
CA VAL A 118 8.54 2.35 -25.97
C VAL A 118 8.48 0.95 -26.58
N ASN A 119 8.07 -0.06 -25.82
CA ASN A 119 7.88 -1.40 -26.35
C ASN A 119 6.80 -1.43 -27.44
N TRP A 120 5.68 -0.71 -27.26
CA TRP A 120 4.60 -0.61 -28.25
C TRP A 120 5.03 0.08 -29.55
N VAL A 121 5.86 1.13 -29.47
CA VAL A 121 6.33 1.90 -30.63
C VAL A 121 7.49 1.22 -31.35
N PHE A 122 8.46 0.66 -30.62
CA PHE A 122 9.74 0.18 -31.17
C PHE A 122 9.83 -1.35 -31.34
N THR A 123 8.91 -2.12 -30.76
CA THR A 123 8.78 -3.56 -30.98
C THR A 123 7.31 -3.94 -31.03
N PRO A 124 6.66 -3.87 -32.21
CA PRO A 124 5.38 -4.52 -32.38
C PRO A 124 5.60 -6.02 -32.24
N GLU A 125 5.49 -6.56 -31.03
CA GLU A 125 5.30 -7.99 -30.85
C GLU A 125 4.05 -8.36 -31.65
N PRO A 126 4.10 -9.38 -32.52
CA PRO A 126 2.91 -9.84 -33.20
C PRO A 126 1.88 -10.19 -32.12
N VAL A 127 0.73 -9.54 -32.23
CA VAL A 127 -0.44 -9.69 -31.37
C VAL A 127 -0.82 -11.17 -31.32
N SER A 128 -0.21 -11.92 -30.40
CA SER A 128 -0.69 -13.23 -30.02
C SER A 128 -1.74 -13.00 -28.95
N LEU A 129 -2.98 -12.86 -29.43
CA LEU A 129 -4.26 -12.80 -28.70
C LEU A 129 -4.53 -14.01 -27.77
N PHE A 130 -3.50 -14.75 -27.34
CA PHE A 130 -3.62 -16.00 -26.59
C PHE A 130 -3.12 -15.94 -25.13
N SER A 131 -2.75 -14.77 -24.59
CA SER A 131 -2.41 -14.66 -23.16
C SER A 131 -3.58 -14.23 -22.26
N PHE A 132 -4.70 -13.77 -22.83
CA PHE A 132 -5.90 -13.43 -22.04
C PHE A 132 -6.64 -14.66 -21.49
N SER A 133 -6.38 -15.87 -22.01
CA SER A 133 -7.02 -17.11 -21.54
C SER A 133 -6.41 -17.70 -20.26
N LYS A 134 -5.18 -17.32 -19.87
CA LYS A 134 -4.56 -17.86 -18.64
C LYS A 134 -5.05 -17.20 -17.35
N TYR A 135 -5.85 -16.14 -17.43
CA TYR A 135 -6.47 -15.49 -16.27
C TYR A 135 -7.99 -15.74 -16.16
N PHE A 136 -8.56 -16.61 -17.01
CA PHE A 136 -9.99 -16.93 -16.97
C PHE A 136 -10.29 -18.37 -17.43
N VAL A 137 -9.69 -19.36 -16.78
CA VAL A 137 -10.22 -20.73 -16.78
C VAL A 137 -10.16 -21.25 -15.35
N LEU A 138 -11.35 -21.34 -14.76
CA LEU A 138 -11.82 -22.18 -13.63
C LEU A 138 -10.95 -22.30 -12.37
#